data_AF-A0A0H3GA99-F1
#
_entry.id   AF-A0A0H3GA99-F1
#
_cell.length_a   1.000
_cell.length_b   1.000
_cell.length_c   1.000
_cell.angle_alpha   90.00
_cell.angle_beta   90.00
_cell.angle_gamma   90.00
#
_symmetry.space_group_name_H-M   'P 1'
#
loop_
_entity.id
_entity.type
_entity.pdbx_description
1 polymer ?
#
loop_
_entity_poly.entity_id
_entity_poly.type
_entity_poly.pdbx_seq_one_letter_code
_entity_poly.pdbx_strand_id
1 'polypeptide(L)'
;MKFNGTIIGIGIMAGLASALMSAGVIVQPGLMAGLAMVFYFITPLPIFAAALGWGSSAGIVAALAATGAVGIFAAPMAALLMALTSFIPAATGAYLSGLARPAEELGGPKGVLVWYPLSDITFRLAMMVALSFVIIGAIVGFGPEMARELANTLIDGVAEADQQFTASDETRDSVTMLLMVALPAIQPATCLAILIGNLYLALRLTALSGRLRRPRDDWPATMRMPRPALLVFAIALAAAFLPGDIGLIATVVAGTLSTGFMMAGLAIMHHRTRGKLWRLVALWLVYVAILLFAFLLFVFMVLGLFDTSRGAPISKIPGADNQ
;
A
#
# COMPACT_ATOMS: atom_id res chain seq x y z
N MET A 1 -18.13 13.25 13.21
CA MET A 1 -16.69 13.39 13.55
C MET A 1 -16.55 14.44 14.65
N LYS A 2 -15.60 14.31 15.58
CA LYS A 2 -15.36 15.30 16.65
C LYS A 2 -13.99 15.96 16.43
N PHE A 3 -13.92 17.27 16.57
CA PHE A 3 -12.68 18.04 16.57
C PHE A 3 -12.52 18.71 17.93
N ASN A 4 -11.40 18.46 18.59
CA ASN A 4 -11.01 19.16 19.82
C ASN A 4 -9.50 19.44 19.77
N GLY A 5 -9.00 20.31 20.66
CA GLY A 5 -7.60 20.74 20.63
C GLY A 5 -6.60 19.58 20.67
N THR A 6 -6.90 18.53 21.45
CA THR A 6 -6.06 17.32 21.53
C THR A 6 -6.01 16.55 20.20
N ILE A 7 -7.15 16.33 19.56
CA ILE A 7 -7.24 15.63 18.25
C ILE A 7 -6.48 16.42 17.18
N ILE A 8 -6.65 17.74 17.17
CA ILE A 8 -5.97 18.63 16.22
C ILE A 8 -4.45 18.57 16.45
N GLY A 9 -4.00 18.75 17.70
CA GLY A 9 -2.57 18.71 18.03
C GLY A 9 -1.90 17.39 17.67
N ILE A 10 -2.57 16.26 17.94
CA ILE A 10 -2.05 14.92 17.60
C ILE A 10 -2.03 14.70 16.10
N GLY A 11 -3.08 15.15 15.40
CA GLY A 11 -3.10 15.14 13.93
C GLY A 11 -1.92 15.92 13.36
N ILE A 12 -1.70 17.16 13.80
CA ILE A 12 -0.58 18.00 13.33
C ILE A 12 0.76 17.30 13.57
N MET A 13 1.01 16.81 14.80
CA MET A 13 2.28 16.13 15.13
C MET A 13 2.52 14.89 14.27
N ALA A 14 1.49 14.06 14.05
CA ALA A 14 1.59 12.90 13.18
C ALA A 14 1.81 13.29 11.71
N GLY A 15 1.16 14.36 11.25
CA GLY A 15 1.36 14.89 9.90
C GLY A 15 2.77 15.39 9.68
N LEU A 16 3.31 16.18 10.63
CA LEU A 16 4.69 16.67 10.58
C LEU A 16 5.70 15.52 10.64
N ALA A 17 5.46 14.50 11.48
CA ALA A 17 6.31 13.31 11.51
C ALA A 17 6.31 12.58 10.15
N SER A 18 5.14 12.44 9.51
CA SER A 18 5.02 11.83 8.18
C SER A 18 5.73 12.65 7.11
N ALA A 19 5.60 13.98 7.15
CA ALA A 19 6.31 14.88 6.24
C ALA A 19 7.84 14.76 6.41
N LEU A 20 8.33 14.72 7.65
CA LEU A 20 9.75 14.53 7.94
C LEU A 20 10.27 13.17 7.44
N MET A 21 9.50 12.10 7.64
CA MET A 21 9.83 10.77 7.12
C MET A 21 9.90 10.73 5.59
N SER A 22 9.05 11.52 4.91
CA SER A 22 9.09 11.63 3.45
C SER A 22 10.29 12.40 2.91
N ALA A 23 10.84 13.33 3.70
CA ALA A 23 11.97 14.16 3.31
C ALA A 23 13.30 13.38 3.23
N GLY A 24 13.37 12.20 3.87
CA GLY A 24 14.59 11.39 3.93
C GLY A 24 15.18 11.02 2.57
N VAL A 25 14.35 10.84 1.53
CA VAL A 25 14.82 10.43 0.19
C VAL A 25 15.67 11.49 -0.50
N ILE A 26 15.51 12.77 -0.14
CA ILE A 26 16.10 13.89 -0.88
C ILE A 26 17.58 14.07 -0.52
N VAL A 27 18.07 13.47 0.57
CA VAL A 27 19.37 13.82 1.14
C VAL A 27 20.03 12.56 1.69
N GLN A 28 20.96 11.93 0.95
CA GLN A 28 22.23 11.37 1.44
C GLN A 28 22.81 10.28 0.53
N PRO A 29 24.02 10.47 -0.03
CA PRO A 29 24.83 9.35 -0.52
C PRO A 29 25.37 8.49 0.64
N GLY A 30 25.61 7.20 0.38
CA GLY A 30 26.27 6.28 1.32
C GLY A 30 25.32 5.53 2.27
N LEU A 31 25.84 5.07 3.42
CA LEU A 31 25.14 4.19 4.37
C LEU A 31 23.80 4.78 4.90
N MET A 32 23.66 6.10 4.85
CA MET A 32 22.45 6.81 5.28
C MET A 32 21.30 6.74 4.27
N ALA A 33 21.57 6.42 3.00
CA ALA A 33 20.56 6.24 1.95
C ALA A 33 19.59 5.09 2.28
N GLY A 34 20.11 4.00 2.84
CA GLY A 34 19.29 2.85 3.24
C GLY A 34 18.31 3.21 4.36
N LEU A 35 18.77 3.99 5.35
CA LEU A 35 17.93 4.44 6.45
C LEU A 35 16.87 5.45 5.98
N ALA A 36 17.25 6.38 5.10
CA ALA A 36 16.33 7.29 4.43
C ALA A 36 15.20 6.56 3.69
N MET A 37 15.53 5.49 2.97
CA MET A 37 14.54 4.67 2.27
C MET A 37 13.58 3.97 3.23
N VAL A 38 14.08 3.46 4.37
CA VAL A 38 13.22 2.89 5.42
C VAL A 38 12.25 3.95 5.96
N PHE A 39 12.72 5.17 6.26
CA PHE A 39 11.86 6.27 6.69
C PHE A 39 10.80 6.61 5.65
N TYR A 40 11.18 6.66 4.38
CA TYR A 40 10.24 6.88 3.29
C TYR A 40 9.13 5.81 3.28
N PHE A 41 9.49 4.53 3.40
CA PHE A 41 8.52 3.44 3.44
C PHE A 41 7.59 3.45 4.66
N ILE A 42 7.99 4.04 5.78
CA ILE A 42 7.11 4.17 6.96
C ILE A 42 6.37 5.52 7.02
N THR A 43 6.48 6.35 5.97
CA THR A 43 5.79 7.64 5.88
C THR A 43 4.27 7.58 6.17
N PRO A 44 3.51 6.58 5.71
CA PRO A 44 2.08 6.48 6.05
C PRO A 44 1.80 6.16 7.53
N LEU A 45 2.76 5.58 8.26
CA LEU A 45 2.57 5.02 9.60
C LEU A 45 2.01 6.02 10.62
N PRO A 46 2.54 7.26 10.75
CA PRO A 46 2.06 8.18 11.78
C PRO A 46 0.62 8.62 11.52
N ILE A 47 0.22 8.84 10.26
CA ILE A 47 -1.16 9.18 9.89
C ILE A 47 -2.11 8.02 10.24
N PHE A 48 -1.74 6.78 9.88
CA PHE A 48 -2.53 5.61 10.27
C PHE A 48 -2.68 5.50 11.79
N ALA A 49 -1.58 5.63 12.54
CA ALA A 49 -1.57 5.50 13.99
C ALA A 49 -2.43 6.57 14.69
N ALA A 50 -2.33 7.83 14.25
CA ALA A 50 -3.15 8.92 14.76
C ALA A 50 -4.64 8.70 14.48
N ALA A 51 -4.97 8.30 13.25
CA ALA A 51 -6.34 8.06 12.83
C ALA A 51 -6.98 6.86 13.55
N LEU A 52 -6.24 5.76 13.73
CA LEU A 52 -6.71 4.57 14.44
C LEU A 52 -6.84 4.80 15.95
N GLY A 53 -5.95 5.59 16.56
CA GLY A 53 -5.93 5.82 18.00
C GLY A 53 -6.85 6.94 18.49
N TRP A 54 -7.03 7.99 17.68
CA TRP A 54 -7.76 9.21 18.07
C TRP A 54 -8.96 9.52 17.18
N GLY A 55 -9.20 8.69 16.17
CA GLY A 55 -10.32 8.79 15.25
C GLY A 55 -9.98 9.50 13.95
N SER A 56 -10.89 9.41 12.99
CA SER A 56 -10.67 9.81 11.60
C SER A 56 -10.40 11.30 11.43
N SER A 57 -10.88 12.16 12.34
CA SER A 57 -10.55 13.58 12.35
C SER A 57 -9.06 13.83 12.57
N ALA A 58 -8.40 13.07 13.46
CA ALA A 58 -6.94 13.14 13.62
C ALA A 58 -6.21 12.75 12.33
N GLY A 59 -6.72 11.73 11.62
CA GLY A 59 -6.19 11.31 10.32
C GLY A 59 -6.30 12.39 9.23
N ILE A 60 -7.45 13.06 9.14
CA ILE A 60 -7.66 14.17 8.20
C ILE A 60 -6.69 15.32 8.51
N VAL A 61 -6.61 15.73 9.78
CA VAL A 61 -5.69 16.80 10.20
C VAL A 61 -4.23 16.41 9.91
N ALA A 62 -3.85 15.15 10.16
CA ALA A 62 -2.51 14.66 9.86
C ALA A 62 -2.19 14.67 8.37
N ALA A 63 -3.10 14.22 7.51
CA ALA A 63 -2.91 14.26 6.07
C ALA A 63 -2.78 15.70 5.54
N LEU A 64 -3.61 16.62 6.04
CA LEU A 64 -3.54 18.05 5.68
C LEU A 64 -2.24 18.70 6.16
N ALA A 65 -1.84 18.45 7.42
CA ALA A 65 -0.60 18.98 7.97
C ALA A 65 0.64 18.43 7.24
N ALA A 66 0.66 17.12 6.91
CA ALA A 66 1.72 16.53 6.13
C ALA A 66 1.82 17.13 4.72
N THR A 67 0.68 17.26 4.04
CA THR A 67 0.61 17.86 2.69
C THR A 67 1.08 19.31 2.71
N GLY A 68 0.60 20.11 3.67
CA GLY A 68 1.01 21.50 3.83
C GLY A 68 2.50 21.64 4.15
N ALA A 69 3.04 20.81 5.04
CA ALA A 69 4.46 20.82 5.38
C ALA A 69 5.34 20.46 4.18
N VAL A 70 5.03 19.38 3.44
CA VAL A 70 5.78 19.03 2.22
C VAL A 70 5.64 20.12 1.16
N GLY A 71 4.47 20.74 1.03
CA GLY A 71 4.22 21.81 0.05
C GLY A 71 5.02 23.07 0.33
N ILE A 72 5.19 23.42 1.60
CA ILE A 72 5.93 24.60 2.04
C ILE A 72 7.44 24.35 2.02
N PHE A 73 7.90 23.19 2.51
CA PHE A 73 9.33 22.94 2.76
C PHE A 73 10.05 22.15 1.66
N ALA A 74 9.33 21.45 0.78
CA ALA A 74 9.93 20.71 -0.33
C ALA A 74 9.51 21.31 -1.69
N ALA A 75 8.31 20.98 -2.16
CA ALA A 75 7.74 21.55 -3.38
C ALA A 75 6.23 21.24 -3.46
N PRO A 76 5.41 22.10 -4.08
CA PRO A 76 3.99 21.82 -4.30
C PRO A 76 3.74 20.50 -5.05
N MET A 77 4.56 20.19 -6.05
CA MET A 77 4.45 18.92 -6.80
C MET A 77 4.75 17.71 -5.89
N ALA A 78 5.82 17.76 -5.10
CA ALA A 78 6.14 16.69 -4.15
C ALA A 78 5.00 16.46 -3.14
N ALA A 79 4.38 17.54 -2.65
CA ALA A 79 3.24 17.45 -1.75
C ALA A 79 2.05 16.75 -2.39
N LEU A 80 1.76 17.05 -3.66
CA LEU A 80 0.69 16.39 -4.42
C LEU A 80 0.98 14.90 -4.59
N LEU A 81 2.19 14.53 -5.00
CA LEU A 81 2.60 13.12 -5.17
C LEU A 81 2.47 12.36 -3.84
N MET A 82 2.95 12.93 -2.74
CA MET A 82 2.87 12.31 -1.41
C MET A 82 1.43 12.25 -0.88
N ALA A 83 0.60 13.27 -1.14
CA ALA A 83 -0.79 13.27 -0.76
C ALA A 83 -1.56 12.13 -1.46
N LEU A 84 -1.37 11.98 -2.77
CA LEU A 84 -2.03 10.95 -3.59
C LEU A 84 -1.57 9.54 -3.24
N THR A 85 -0.28 9.33 -3.01
CA THR A 85 0.29 7.99 -2.81
C THR A 85 0.30 7.54 -1.36
N SER A 86 0.39 8.46 -0.39
CA SER A 86 0.64 8.14 1.02
C SER A 86 -0.40 8.72 1.96
N PHE A 87 -0.59 10.05 1.97
CA PHE A 87 -1.32 10.70 3.07
C PHE A 87 -2.83 10.47 3.00
N ILE A 88 -3.44 10.65 1.81
CA ILE A 88 -4.88 10.45 1.61
C ILE A 88 -5.24 8.96 1.73
N PRO A 89 -4.52 8.01 1.10
CA PRO A 89 -4.76 6.58 1.30
C PRO A 89 -4.61 6.15 2.77
N ALA A 90 -3.64 6.69 3.50
CA ALA A 90 -3.46 6.36 4.92
C ALA A 90 -4.65 6.79 5.79
N ALA A 91 -5.06 8.06 5.65
CA ALA A 91 -6.23 8.58 6.38
C ALA A 91 -7.51 7.81 6.02
N THR A 92 -7.67 7.46 4.75
CA THR A 92 -8.84 6.71 4.26
C THR A 92 -8.84 5.26 4.73
N GLY A 93 -7.70 4.57 4.65
CA GLY A 93 -7.57 3.19 5.12
C GLY A 93 -7.82 3.07 6.63
N ALA A 94 -7.35 4.03 7.42
CA ALA A 94 -7.65 4.10 8.85
C ALA A 94 -9.12 4.39 9.13
N TYR A 95 -9.74 5.31 8.37
CA TYR A 95 -11.18 5.58 8.45
C TYR A 95 -11.98 4.30 8.18
N LEU A 96 -11.70 3.61 7.07
CA LEU A 96 -12.36 2.35 6.72
C LEU A 96 -12.16 1.29 7.81
N SER A 97 -10.96 1.19 8.38
CA SER A 97 -10.66 0.25 9.47
C SER A 97 -11.51 0.50 10.72
N GLY A 98 -11.88 1.77 10.97
CA GLY A 98 -12.71 2.19 12.10
C GLY A 98 -14.21 2.09 11.86
N LEU A 99 -14.66 1.77 10.64
CA LEU A 99 -16.08 1.58 10.35
C LEU A 99 -16.58 0.26 10.96
N ALA A 100 -17.69 0.33 11.67
CA ALA A 100 -18.40 -0.81 12.21
C ALA A 100 -19.91 -0.52 12.22
N ARG A 101 -20.72 -1.57 12.16
CA ARG A 101 -22.17 -1.50 12.29
C ARG A 101 -22.70 -2.64 13.18
N PRO A 102 -23.86 -2.48 13.84
CA PRO A 102 -24.49 -3.56 14.57
C PRO A 102 -24.70 -4.80 13.68
N ALA A 103 -24.42 -5.98 14.22
CA ALA A 103 -24.59 -7.25 13.52
C ALA A 103 -26.08 -7.53 13.22
N GLU A 104 -26.99 -6.98 14.02
CA GLU A 104 -28.45 -7.07 13.86
C GLU A 104 -28.90 -6.56 12.47
N GLU A 105 -28.27 -5.50 11.95
CA GLU A 105 -28.55 -4.96 10.61
C GLU A 105 -28.20 -5.94 9.47
N LEU A 106 -27.43 -6.99 9.79
CA LEU A 106 -27.00 -8.04 8.88
C LEU A 106 -27.64 -9.40 9.17
N GLY A 107 -28.65 -9.45 10.05
CA GLY A 107 -29.24 -10.71 10.51
C GLY A 107 -28.36 -11.47 11.50
N GLY A 108 -27.38 -10.80 12.11
CA GLY A 108 -26.50 -11.34 13.14
C GLY A 108 -27.04 -11.14 14.57
N PRO A 109 -26.30 -11.62 15.58
CA PRO A 109 -26.73 -11.58 16.98
C PRO A 109 -26.80 -10.15 17.55
N LYS A 110 -27.69 -9.96 18.52
CA LYS A 110 -27.82 -8.70 19.24
C LYS A 110 -26.58 -8.34 20.04
N GLY A 111 -26.31 -7.05 20.21
CA GLY A 111 -25.19 -6.60 21.04
C GLY A 111 -23.80 -6.84 20.45
N VAL A 112 -23.69 -7.16 19.16
CA VAL A 112 -22.42 -7.42 18.46
C VAL A 112 -22.21 -6.38 17.36
N LEU A 113 -20.97 -5.92 17.19
CA LEU A 113 -20.51 -5.08 16.08
C LEU A 113 -19.82 -5.95 15.03
N VAL A 114 -20.13 -5.69 13.77
CA VAL A 114 -19.41 -6.19 12.60
C VAL A 114 -18.57 -5.04 12.05
N TRP A 115 -17.26 -5.24 12.01
CA TRP A 115 -16.31 -4.25 11.51
C TRP A 115 -16.09 -4.38 10.02
N TYR A 116 -15.61 -3.31 9.40
CA TYR A 116 -15.34 -3.28 7.97
C TYR A 116 -14.30 -4.33 7.55
N PRO A 117 -14.58 -5.20 6.55
CA PRO A 117 -13.70 -6.31 6.21
C PRO A 117 -12.32 -5.86 5.74
N LEU A 118 -11.27 -6.57 6.17
CA LEU A 118 -9.90 -6.29 5.72
C LEU A 118 -9.76 -6.41 4.20
N SER A 119 -10.44 -7.39 3.59
CA SER A 119 -10.50 -7.57 2.14
C SER A 119 -10.99 -6.32 1.41
N ASP A 120 -12.02 -5.67 1.96
CA ASP A 120 -12.63 -4.49 1.35
C ASP A 120 -11.74 -3.25 1.54
N ILE A 121 -11.02 -3.15 2.67
CA ILE A 121 -10.03 -2.10 2.91
C ILE A 121 -8.89 -2.21 1.89
N THR A 122 -8.31 -3.41 1.75
CA THR A 122 -7.25 -3.70 0.79
C THR A 122 -7.69 -3.36 -0.63
N PHE A 123 -8.88 -3.80 -1.05
CA PHE A 123 -9.37 -3.52 -2.40
C PHE A 123 -9.60 -2.02 -2.64
N ARG A 124 -10.18 -1.29 -1.68
CA ARG A 124 -10.37 0.16 -1.82
C ARG A 124 -9.05 0.91 -1.86
N LEU A 125 -8.09 0.54 -1.03
CA LEU A 125 -6.73 1.10 -1.09
C LEU A 125 -6.08 0.80 -2.43
N ALA A 126 -6.24 -0.41 -2.98
CA ALA A 126 -5.74 -0.75 -4.31
C ALA A 126 -6.37 0.15 -5.39
N MET A 127 -7.68 0.36 -5.37
CA MET A 127 -8.34 1.25 -6.34
C MET A 127 -7.89 2.72 -6.18
N MET A 128 -7.68 3.18 -4.95
CA MET A 128 -7.14 4.52 -4.69
C MET A 128 -5.71 4.67 -5.22
N VAL A 129 -4.84 3.69 -4.97
CA VAL A 129 -3.46 3.69 -5.47
C VAL A 129 -3.46 3.67 -7.00
N ALA A 130 -4.26 2.81 -7.63
CA ALA A 130 -4.36 2.77 -9.09
C ALA A 130 -4.79 4.13 -9.65
N LEU A 131 -5.82 4.74 -9.07
CA LEU A 131 -6.29 6.07 -9.47
C LEU A 131 -5.20 7.14 -9.27
N SER A 132 -4.49 7.12 -8.13
CA SER A 132 -3.38 8.03 -7.86
C SER A 132 -2.29 7.93 -8.91
N PHE A 133 -1.90 6.72 -9.31
CA PHE A 133 -0.86 6.53 -10.32
C PHE A 133 -1.31 6.89 -11.74
N VAL A 134 -2.59 6.72 -12.06
CA VAL A 134 -3.16 7.24 -13.32
C VAL A 134 -3.09 8.77 -13.36
N ILE A 135 -3.49 9.43 -12.26
CA ILE A 135 -3.42 10.89 -12.14
C ILE A 135 -1.96 11.37 -12.22
N ILE A 136 -1.04 10.72 -11.50
CA ILE A 136 0.38 11.07 -11.51
C ILE A 136 0.98 10.87 -12.91
N GLY A 137 0.68 9.75 -13.58
CA GLY A 137 1.11 9.49 -14.94
C GLY A 137 0.64 10.58 -15.91
N ALA A 138 -0.61 11.01 -15.79
CA ALA A 138 -1.16 12.10 -16.60
C ALA A 138 -0.50 13.46 -16.31
N ILE A 139 -0.20 13.77 -15.03
CA ILE A 139 0.45 15.03 -14.63
C ILE A 139 1.90 15.10 -15.11
N VAL A 140 2.64 14.00 -14.95
CA VAL A 140 4.06 13.94 -15.29
C VAL A 140 4.27 13.69 -16.80
N GLY A 141 3.21 13.30 -17.52
CA GLY A 141 3.30 12.98 -18.95
C GLY A 141 4.03 11.66 -19.20
N PHE A 142 3.75 10.63 -18.38
CA PHE A 142 4.36 9.32 -18.53
C PHE A 142 4.08 8.74 -19.92
N GLY A 143 5.14 8.41 -20.65
CA GLY A 143 5.07 7.92 -22.01
C GLY A 143 6.47 7.54 -22.54
N PRO A 144 6.58 7.24 -23.85
CA PRO A 144 7.82 6.75 -24.46
C PRO A 144 9.03 7.66 -24.21
N GLU A 145 8.84 8.98 -24.30
CA GLU A 145 9.92 9.95 -24.11
C GLU A 145 10.45 9.96 -22.67
N MET A 146 9.56 9.99 -21.67
CA MET A 146 9.96 9.91 -20.26
C MET A 146 10.66 8.57 -19.95
N ALA A 147 10.15 7.46 -20.50
CA ALA A 147 10.78 6.16 -20.34
C ALA A 147 12.16 6.11 -21.00
N ARG A 148 12.34 6.78 -22.15
CA ARG A 148 13.62 6.91 -22.86
C ARG A 148 14.62 7.73 -22.06
N GLU A 149 14.21 8.87 -21.53
CA GLU A 149 15.03 9.73 -20.68
C GLU A 149 15.51 8.99 -19.43
N LEU A 150 14.61 8.25 -18.79
CA LEU A 150 14.96 7.42 -17.63
C LEU A 150 15.87 6.25 -18.01
N ALA A 151 15.64 5.60 -19.16
CA ALA A 151 16.52 4.55 -19.66
C ALA A 151 17.94 5.07 -19.91
N ASN A 152 18.07 6.24 -20.54
CA ASN A 152 19.35 6.91 -20.75
C ASN A 152 20.03 7.21 -19.41
N THR A 153 19.32 7.81 -18.46
CA THR A 153 19.84 8.13 -17.12
C THR A 153 20.35 6.88 -16.39
N LEU A 154 19.62 5.76 -16.45
CA LEU A 154 20.03 4.51 -15.83
C LEU A 154 21.27 3.92 -16.51
N ILE A 155 21.30 3.89 -17.84
CA ILE A 155 22.40 3.33 -18.62
C ILE A 155 23.67 4.13 -18.45
N ASP A 156 23.57 5.46 -18.47
CA ASP A 156 24.70 6.36 -18.28
C ASP A 156 25.25 6.21 -16.85
N GLY A 157 24.39 6.06 -15.84
CA GLY A 157 24.82 5.75 -14.47
C GLY A 157 25.53 4.39 -14.32
N VAL A 158 25.16 3.38 -15.11
CA VAL A 158 25.89 2.09 -15.15
C VAL A 158 27.24 2.26 -15.85
N ALA A 159 27.29 2.98 -16.97
CA ALA A 159 28.53 3.23 -17.70
C ALA A 159 29.54 4.04 -16.88
N GLU A 160 29.07 4.95 -16.02
CA GLU A 160 29.92 5.66 -15.06
C GLU A 160 30.48 4.73 -13.96
N ALA A 161 29.69 3.76 -13.51
CA ALA A 161 30.09 2.81 -12.46
C ALA A 161 30.97 1.66 -12.98
N ASP A 162 30.79 1.25 -14.23
CA ASP A 162 31.52 0.17 -14.89
C ASP A 162 32.07 0.63 -16.24
N GLN A 163 33.38 0.94 -16.27
CA GLN A 163 34.08 1.37 -17.48
C GLN A 163 34.13 0.30 -18.57
N GLN A 164 33.85 -0.97 -18.25
CA GLN A 164 33.79 -2.06 -19.22
C GLN A 164 32.41 -2.18 -19.88
N PHE A 165 31.38 -1.58 -19.30
CA PHE A 165 30.05 -1.54 -19.87
C PHE A 165 29.96 -0.54 -21.02
N THR A 166 29.68 -1.03 -22.23
CA THR A 166 29.48 -0.19 -23.41
C THR A 166 28.00 -0.05 -23.70
N ALA A 167 27.45 1.15 -23.52
CA ALA A 167 26.05 1.43 -23.78
C ALA A 167 25.76 1.46 -25.30
N SER A 168 25.12 0.39 -25.81
CA SER A 168 24.61 0.35 -27.19
C SER A 168 23.20 0.94 -27.31
N ASP A 169 22.84 1.41 -28.51
CA ASP A 169 21.49 1.94 -28.78
C ASP A 169 20.42 0.85 -28.62
N GLU A 170 20.73 -0.40 -28.98
CA GLU A 170 19.86 -1.55 -28.76
C GLU A 170 19.61 -1.81 -27.26
N THR A 171 20.61 -1.58 -26.41
CA THR A 171 20.45 -1.68 -24.94
C THR A 171 19.51 -0.58 -24.45
N ARG A 172 19.68 0.66 -24.94
CA ARG A 172 18.80 1.79 -24.61
C ARG A 172 17.35 1.52 -25.02
N ASP A 173 17.13 1.00 -26.21
CA ASP A 173 15.80 0.61 -26.71
C ASP A 173 15.16 -0.47 -25.84
N SER A 174 15.93 -1.52 -25.51
CA SER A 174 15.45 -2.63 -24.67
C SER A 174 15.07 -2.17 -23.26
N VAL A 175 15.89 -1.32 -22.63
CA VAL A 175 15.60 -0.75 -21.31
C VAL A 175 14.39 0.19 -21.37
N THR A 176 14.27 1.00 -22.43
CA THR A 176 13.10 1.88 -22.64
C THR A 176 11.81 1.07 -22.69
N MET A 177 11.79 -0.01 -23.47
CA MET A 177 10.64 -0.91 -23.59
C MET A 177 10.33 -1.61 -22.26
N LEU A 178 11.36 -2.02 -21.51
CA LEU A 178 11.18 -2.58 -20.18
C LEU A 178 10.54 -1.58 -19.22
N LEU A 179 11.00 -0.33 -19.17
CA LEU A 179 10.47 0.70 -18.28
C LEU A 179 9.01 1.07 -18.60
N MET A 180 8.65 1.10 -19.89
CA MET A 180 7.27 1.34 -20.34
C MET A 180 6.27 0.34 -19.77
N VAL A 181 6.70 -0.91 -19.54
CA VAL A 181 5.85 -1.97 -18.97
C VAL A 181 6.02 -2.07 -17.45
N ALA A 182 7.27 -1.99 -16.98
CA ALA A 182 7.62 -2.26 -15.59
C ALA A 182 7.17 -1.14 -14.65
N LEU A 183 7.38 0.14 -15.00
CA LEU A 183 7.06 1.25 -14.09
C LEU A 183 5.57 1.36 -13.78
N PRO A 184 4.66 1.32 -14.78
CA PRO A 184 3.23 1.40 -14.50
C PRO A 184 2.72 0.21 -13.69
N ALA A 185 3.37 -0.96 -13.76
CA ALA A 185 2.97 -2.13 -12.99
C ALA A 185 3.58 -2.15 -11.57
N ILE A 186 4.90 -1.96 -11.44
CA ILE A 186 5.67 -2.20 -10.22
C ILE A 186 5.54 -1.05 -9.22
N GLN A 187 5.51 0.20 -9.68
CA GLN A 187 5.46 1.34 -8.77
C GLN A 187 4.15 1.40 -7.95
N PRO A 188 2.95 1.27 -8.54
CA PRO A 188 1.72 1.23 -7.75
C PRO A 188 1.57 -0.08 -6.95
N ALA A 189 2.06 -1.22 -7.46
CA ALA A 189 2.17 -2.46 -6.70
C ALA A 189 2.95 -2.25 -5.39
N THR A 190 4.14 -1.66 -5.49
CA THR A 190 5.01 -1.35 -4.35
C THR A 190 4.35 -0.38 -3.38
N CYS A 191 3.71 0.69 -3.90
CA CYS A 191 2.96 1.64 -3.09
C CYS A 191 1.84 0.97 -2.27
N LEU A 192 1.07 0.07 -2.89
CA LEU A 192 0.03 -0.67 -2.19
C LEU A 192 0.61 -1.59 -1.10
N ALA A 193 1.71 -2.29 -1.38
CA ALA A 193 2.40 -3.13 -0.39
C ALA A 193 2.86 -2.30 0.82
N ILE A 194 3.44 -1.12 0.57
CA ILE A 194 3.85 -0.17 1.60
C ILE A 194 2.65 0.25 2.45
N LEU A 195 1.56 0.70 1.83
CA LEU A 195 0.36 1.13 2.57
C LEU A 195 -0.23 0.04 3.45
N ILE A 196 -0.28 -1.20 2.95
CA ILE A 196 -0.83 -2.33 3.70
C ILE A 196 0.11 -2.76 4.82
N GLY A 197 1.43 -2.75 4.58
CA GLY A 197 2.43 -2.97 5.63
C GLY A 197 2.32 -1.93 6.74
N ASN A 198 2.15 -0.65 6.39
CA ASN A 198 1.95 0.43 7.36
C ASN A 198 0.63 0.30 8.11
N LEU A 199 -0.46 -0.08 7.43
CA LEU A 199 -1.73 -0.37 8.09
C LEU A 199 -1.60 -1.51 9.10
N TYR A 200 -0.92 -2.61 8.73
CA TYR A 200 -0.64 -3.72 9.63
C TYR A 200 0.13 -3.26 10.88
N LEU A 201 1.21 -2.51 10.68
CA LEU A 201 2.03 -1.97 11.77
C LEU A 201 1.23 -1.01 12.65
N ALA A 202 0.46 -0.09 12.07
CA ALA A 202 -0.36 0.86 12.82
C ALA A 202 -1.42 0.14 13.66
N LEU A 203 -2.14 -0.84 13.11
CA LEU A 203 -3.09 -1.66 13.87
C LEU A 203 -2.41 -2.35 15.06
N ARG A 204 -1.18 -2.87 14.88
CA ARG A 204 -0.40 -3.48 15.97
C ARG A 204 -0.02 -2.46 17.04
N LEU A 205 0.58 -1.34 16.65
CA LEU A 205 1.10 -0.32 17.57
C LEU A 205 -0.04 0.36 18.35
N THR A 206 -1.14 0.69 17.68
CA THR A 206 -2.31 1.30 18.32
C THR A 206 -3.00 0.32 19.28
N ALA A 207 -3.02 -0.99 18.96
CA ALA A 207 -3.52 -2.01 19.88
C ALA A 207 -2.64 -2.15 21.13
N LEU A 208 -1.30 -2.12 20.96
CA LEU A 208 -0.36 -2.14 22.10
C LEU A 208 -0.55 -0.93 23.02
N SER A 209 -0.96 0.21 22.48
CA SER A 209 -1.29 1.41 23.26
C SER A 209 -2.68 1.37 23.92
N GLY A 210 -3.44 0.29 23.75
CA GLY A 210 -4.80 0.14 24.30
C GLY A 210 -5.85 1.08 23.69
N ARG A 211 -5.53 1.75 22.57
CA ARG A 211 -6.43 2.73 21.93
C ARG A 211 -7.23 2.17 20.76
N LEU A 212 -6.83 1.00 20.24
CA LEU A 212 -7.50 0.40 19.10
C LEU A 212 -8.87 -0.12 19.51
N ARG A 213 -9.92 0.39 18.86
CA ARG A 213 -11.31 -0.04 19.09
C ARG A 213 -11.66 -1.32 18.36
N ARG A 214 -11.04 -1.52 17.19
CA ARG A 214 -11.23 -2.68 16.32
C ARG A 214 -10.56 -3.92 16.96
N PRO A 215 -11.22 -5.09 16.98
CA PRO A 215 -10.57 -6.33 17.41
C PRO A 215 -9.40 -6.67 16.49
N ARG A 216 -8.45 -7.45 17.02
CA ARG A 216 -7.26 -7.86 16.27
C ARG A 216 -7.66 -8.80 15.13
N ASP A 217 -7.39 -8.39 13.90
CA ASP A 217 -7.57 -9.24 12.72
C ASP A 217 -6.60 -10.43 12.70
N ASP A 218 -7.11 -11.57 12.27
CA ASP A 218 -6.31 -12.74 11.95
C ASP A 218 -5.84 -12.70 10.48
N TRP A 219 -4.82 -11.88 10.19
CA TRP A 219 -4.35 -11.59 8.84
C TRP A 219 -4.09 -12.85 7.96
N PRO A 220 -3.41 -13.91 8.42
CA PRO A 220 -3.30 -15.14 7.62
C PRO A 220 -4.64 -15.72 7.16
N ALA A 221 -5.67 -15.65 8.01
CA ALA A 221 -7.00 -16.14 7.68
C ALA A 221 -7.85 -15.15 6.88
N THR A 222 -7.72 -13.84 7.13
CA THR A 222 -8.64 -12.81 6.61
C THR A 222 -8.10 -11.94 5.48
N MET A 223 -6.77 -11.89 5.29
CA MET A 223 -6.16 -11.14 4.18
C MET A 223 -6.40 -11.90 2.88
N ARG A 224 -7.53 -11.59 2.23
CA ARG A 224 -7.96 -12.06 0.91
C ARG A 224 -8.50 -10.88 0.11
N MET A 225 -8.61 -11.05 -1.21
CA MET A 225 -9.26 -10.08 -2.06
C MET A 225 -10.77 -10.40 -2.16
N PRO A 226 -11.65 -9.39 -2.22
CA PRO A 226 -13.08 -9.61 -2.41
C PRO A 226 -13.35 -10.03 -3.86
N ARG A 227 -14.41 -10.82 -4.09
CA ARG A 227 -14.76 -11.34 -5.43
C ARG A 227 -14.77 -10.30 -6.56
N PRO A 228 -15.28 -9.06 -6.37
CA PRO A 228 -15.23 -8.04 -7.42
C PRO A 228 -13.82 -7.71 -7.91
N ALA A 229 -12.80 -7.88 -7.05
CA ALA A 229 -11.41 -7.66 -7.44
C ALA A 229 -10.94 -8.62 -8.54
N LEU A 230 -11.49 -9.85 -8.61
CA LEU A 230 -11.17 -10.79 -9.68
C LEU A 230 -11.63 -10.26 -11.04
N LEU A 231 -12.86 -9.75 -11.10
CA LEU A 231 -13.43 -9.21 -12.33
C LEU A 231 -12.65 -7.97 -12.79
N VAL A 232 -12.37 -7.04 -11.87
CA VAL A 232 -11.59 -5.84 -12.20
C VAL A 232 -10.18 -6.20 -12.65
N PHE A 233 -9.53 -7.16 -11.97
CA PHE A 233 -8.20 -7.63 -12.36
C PHE A 233 -8.20 -8.32 -13.73
N ALA A 234 -9.16 -9.19 -14.01
CA ALA A 234 -9.26 -9.87 -15.30
C ALA A 234 -9.49 -8.88 -16.45
N ILE A 235 -10.38 -7.89 -16.26
CA ILE A 235 -10.63 -6.83 -17.25
C ILE A 235 -9.37 -5.99 -17.46
N ALA A 236 -8.71 -5.57 -16.37
CA ALA A 236 -7.47 -4.79 -16.46
C ALA A 236 -6.35 -5.57 -17.16
N LEU A 237 -6.21 -6.86 -16.85
CA LEU A 237 -5.20 -7.71 -17.49
C LEU A 237 -5.45 -7.87 -19.00
N ALA A 238 -6.71 -8.04 -19.41
CA ALA A 238 -7.07 -8.10 -20.84
C ALA A 238 -6.86 -6.76 -21.54
N ALA A 239 -7.26 -5.65 -20.89
CA ALA A 239 -7.12 -4.31 -21.43
C ALA A 239 -5.65 -3.83 -21.49
N ALA A 240 -4.74 -4.40 -20.70
CA ALA A 240 -3.32 -4.08 -20.72
C ALA A 240 -2.64 -4.39 -22.07
N PHE A 241 -3.24 -5.25 -22.89
CA PHE A 241 -2.76 -5.56 -24.25
C PHE A 241 -3.22 -4.52 -25.30
N LEU A 242 -4.07 -3.57 -24.93
CA LEU A 242 -4.49 -2.50 -25.84
C LEU A 242 -3.36 -1.46 -25.99
N PRO A 243 -3.22 -0.84 -27.17
CA PRO A 243 -2.22 0.21 -27.37
C PRO A 243 -2.61 1.51 -26.66
N GLY A 244 -1.61 2.37 -26.43
CA GLY A 244 -1.78 3.73 -25.91
C GLY A 244 -2.20 3.78 -24.44
N ASP A 245 -2.83 4.91 -24.06
CA ASP A 245 -3.14 5.23 -22.67
C ASP A 245 -4.06 4.22 -22.00
N ILE A 246 -4.95 3.58 -22.76
CA ILE A 246 -5.84 2.55 -22.23
C ILE A 246 -5.04 1.37 -21.69
N GLY A 247 -4.03 0.90 -22.45
CA GLY A 247 -3.13 -0.17 -22.02
C GLY A 247 -2.30 0.21 -20.81
N LEU A 248 -1.80 1.45 -20.76
CA LEU A 248 -1.04 1.97 -19.63
C LEU A 248 -1.89 2.04 -18.35
N ILE A 249 -3.09 2.61 -18.43
CA ILE A 249 -4.04 2.67 -17.31
C ILE A 249 -4.40 1.27 -16.82
N ALA A 250 -4.67 0.35 -17.75
CA ALA A 250 -4.99 -1.03 -17.43
C ALA A 250 -3.80 -1.75 -16.77
N THR A 251 -2.56 -1.47 -17.20
CA THR A 251 -1.33 -1.98 -16.58
C THR A 251 -1.16 -1.46 -15.15
N VAL A 252 -1.46 -0.18 -14.88
CA VAL A 252 -1.48 0.37 -13.52
C VAL A 252 -2.46 -0.38 -12.62
N VAL A 253 -3.70 -0.56 -13.09
CA VAL A 253 -4.74 -1.26 -12.32
C VAL A 253 -4.36 -2.73 -12.08
N ALA A 254 -3.88 -3.42 -13.11
CA ALA A 254 -3.44 -4.82 -13.02
C ALA A 254 -2.25 -4.96 -12.05
N GLY A 255 -1.21 -4.12 -12.19
CA GLY A 255 -0.05 -4.11 -11.30
C GLY A 255 -0.45 -3.87 -9.85
N THR A 256 -1.31 -2.88 -9.59
CA THR A 256 -1.79 -2.59 -8.23
C THR A 256 -2.54 -3.78 -7.62
N LEU A 257 -3.51 -4.35 -8.34
CA LEU A 257 -4.32 -5.47 -7.85
C LEU A 257 -3.52 -6.76 -7.72
N SER A 258 -2.50 -6.97 -8.56
CA SER A 258 -1.59 -8.12 -8.48
C SER A 258 -0.98 -8.23 -7.09
N THR A 259 -0.55 -7.11 -6.49
CA THR A 259 0.01 -7.08 -5.14
C THR A 259 -1.00 -7.50 -4.08
N GLY A 260 -2.27 -7.07 -4.20
CA GLY A 260 -3.35 -7.53 -3.33
C GLY A 260 -3.51 -9.05 -3.34
N PHE A 261 -3.49 -9.66 -4.53
CA PHE A 261 -3.53 -11.11 -4.69
C PHE A 261 -2.24 -11.81 -4.22
N MET A 262 -1.06 -11.22 -4.45
CA MET A 262 0.22 -11.75 -3.92
C MET A 262 0.19 -11.84 -2.40
N MET A 263 -0.25 -10.77 -1.73
CA MET A 263 -0.40 -10.77 -0.27
C MET A 263 -1.45 -11.78 0.21
N ALA A 264 -2.54 -11.96 -0.53
CA ALA A 264 -3.52 -13.01 -0.24
C ALA A 264 -2.88 -14.41 -0.33
N GLY A 265 -2.11 -14.70 -1.39
CA GLY A 265 -1.38 -15.97 -1.52
C GLY A 265 -0.38 -16.22 -0.39
N LEU A 266 0.38 -15.20 0.00
CA LEU A 266 1.28 -15.28 1.16
C LEU A 266 0.51 -15.52 2.46
N ALA A 267 -0.65 -14.88 2.64
CA ALA A 267 -1.51 -15.10 3.78
C ALA A 267 -2.05 -16.55 3.83
N ILE A 268 -2.43 -17.14 2.69
CA ILE A 268 -2.82 -18.55 2.58
C ILE A 268 -1.67 -19.45 3.05
N MET A 269 -0.44 -19.20 2.60
CA MET A 269 0.74 -19.97 3.03
C MET A 269 0.96 -19.84 4.55
N HIS A 270 0.86 -18.62 5.07
CA HIS A 270 0.93 -18.38 6.51
C HIS A 270 -0.17 -19.09 7.28
N HIS A 271 -1.38 -19.22 6.73
CA HIS A 271 -2.50 -19.89 7.38
C HIS A 271 -2.32 -21.41 7.37
N ARG A 272 -2.00 -21.99 6.20
CA ARG A 272 -1.83 -23.45 6.01
C ARG A 272 -0.64 -24.04 6.76
N THR A 273 0.34 -23.23 7.13
CA THR A 273 1.52 -23.65 7.90
C THR A 273 1.33 -23.50 9.40
N ARG A 274 0.15 -23.06 9.90
CA ARG A 274 -0.10 -22.92 11.34
C ARG A 274 -0.10 -24.26 12.06
N GLY A 275 0.48 -24.29 13.25
CA GLY A 275 0.58 -25.49 14.09
C GLY A 275 1.55 -26.56 13.57
N LYS A 276 2.21 -26.34 12.43
CA LYS A 276 3.15 -27.31 11.86
C LYS A 276 4.57 -27.05 12.37
N LEU A 277 5.27 -28.12 12.76
CA LEU A 277 6.66 -28.05 13.26
C LEU A 277 7.62 -27.45 12.22
N TRP A 278 7.41 -27.74 10.93
CA TRP A 278 8.24 -27.26 9.83
C TRP A 278 7.93 -25.82 9.38
N ARG A 279 6.98 -25.12 10.02
CA ARG A 279 6.54 -23.77 9.64
C ARG A 279 7.70 -22.81 9.46
N LEU A 280 8.62 -22.75 10.42
CA LEU A 280 9.72 -21.79 10.41
C LEU A 280 10.61 -21.99 9.19
N VAL A 281 11.02 -23.23 8.93
CA VAL A 281 11.88 -23.58 7.78
C VAL A 281 11.16 -23.27 6.46
N ALA A 282 9.89 -23.66 6.32
CA ALA A 282 9.16 -23.41 5.08
C ALA A 282 8.94 -21.92 4.81
N LEU A 283 8.57 -21.14 5.82
CA LEU A 283 8.40 -19.69 5.63
C LEU A 283 9.74 -19.01 5.35
N TRP A 284 10.81 -19.39 6.05
CA TRP A 284 12.14 -18.86 5.78
C TRP A 284 12.57 -19.13 4.34
N LEU A 285 12.45 -20.37 3.86
CA LEU A 285 12.78 -20.73 2.48
C LEU A 285 11.92 -19.98 1.46
N VAL A 286 10.61 -19.82 1.72
CA VAL A 286 9.73 -19.05 0.84
C VAL A 286 10.18 -17.59 0.73
N TYR A 287 10.50 -16.94 1.85
CA TYR A 287 10.92 -15.54 1.84
C TYR A 287 12.32 -15.35 1.23
N VAL A 288 13.26 -16.26 1.50
CA VAL A 288 14.58 -16.26 0.85
C VAL A 288 14.43 -16.50 -0.66
N ALA A 289 13.57 -17.43 -1.06
CA ALA A 289 13.30 -17.68 -2.47
C ALA A 289 12.67 -16.46 -3.14
N ILE A 290 11.71 -15.77 -2.51
CA ILE A 290 11.14 -14.52 -3.05
C ILE A 290 12.21 -13.43 -3.17
N LEU A 291 13.10 -13.30 -2.18
CA LEU A 291 14.19 -12.32 -2.19
C LEU A 291 15.15 -12.57 -3.35
N LEU A 292 15.52 -13.82 -3.59
CA LEU A 292 16.43 -14.21 -4.68
C LEU A 292 15.74 -14.24 -6.05
N PHE A 293 14.44 -14.56 -6.07
CA PHE A 293 13.65 -14.84 -7.26
C PHE A 293 12.30 -14.13 -7.16
N ALA A 294 12.29 -12.82 -7.41
CA ALA A 294 11.10 -11.98 -7.30
C ALA A 294 9.91 -12.50 -8.14
N PHE A 295 10.18 -13.17 -9.26
CA PHE A 295 9.13 -13.78 -10.09
C PHE A 295 8.29 -14.83 -9.34
N LEU A 296 8.77 -15.42 -8.25
CA LEU A 296 7.99 -16.33 -7.42
C LEU A 296 6.78 -15.66 -6.77
N LEU A 297 6.75 -14.33 -6.66
CA LEU A 297 5.55 -13.60 -6.27
C LEU A 297 4.37 -13.87 -7.20
N PHE A 298 4.62 -14.17 -8.48
CA PHE A 298 3.57 -14.60 -9.41
C PHE A 298 2.86 -15.87 -8.95
N VAL A 299 3.58 -16.84 -8.38
CA VAL A 299 2.97 -18.07 -7.82
C VAL A 299 2.02 -17.72 -6.69
N PHE A 300 2.41 -16.81 -5.79
CA PHE A 300 1.54 -16.35 -4.72
C PHE A 300 0.37 -15.51 -5.21
N MET A 301 0.55 -14.70 -6.25
CA MET A 301 -0.54 -13.99 -6.92
C MET A 301 -1.59 -14.99 -7.40
N VAL A 302 -1.17 -16.04 -8.13
CA VAL A 302 -2.05 -17.09 -8.64
C VAL A 302 -2.77 -17.81 -7.49
N LEU A 303 -2.06 -18.20 -6.42
CA LEU A 303 -2.69 -18.79 -5.23
C LEU A 303 -3.75 -17.86 -4.61
N GLY A 304 -3.49 -16.55 -4.56
CA GLY A 304 -4.43 -15.56 -4.05
C GLY A 304 -5.68 -15.40 -4.91
N LEU A 305 -5.62 -15.64 -6.22
CA LEU A 305 -6.78 -15.61 -7.11
C LEU A 305 -7.81 -16.71 -6.77
N PHE A 306 -7.35 -17.86 -6.27
CA PHE A 306 -8.21 -19.02 -5.97
C PHE A 306 -8.92 -18.95 -4.62
N ASP A 307 -8.52 -18.06 -3.71
CA ASP A 307 -9.12 -17.92 -2.39
C ASP A 307 -9.60 -16.48 -2.20
N THR A 308 -10.79 -16.17 -2.71
CA THR A 308 -11.45 -14.88 -2.46
C THR A 308 -12.46 -15.01 -1.35
N SER A 309 -12.29 -14.19 -0.31
CA SER A 309 -13.16 -14.21 0.86
C SER A 309 -13.38 -12.79 1.38
N ARG A 310 -14.45 -12.63 2.16
CA ARG A 310 -14.88 -11.35 2.74
C ARG A 310 -15.16 -11.51 4.23
N GLY A 311 -14.16 -12.01 4.96
CA GLY A 311 -14.25 -12.18 6.41
C GLY A 311 -14.31 -10.83 7.13
N ALA A 312 -15.36 -10.60 7.92
CA ALA A 312 -15.52 -9.42 8.75
C ALA A 312 -15.27 -9.79 10.23
N PRO A 313 -14.41 -9.07 10.96
CA PRO A 313 -14.21 -9.36 12.37
C PRO A 313 -15.36 -8.79 13.19
N ILE A 314 -15.63 -9.42 14.34
CA ILE A 314 -16.75 -9.07 15.23
C ILE A 314 -16.26 -8.74 16.64
N SER A 315 -17.00 -7.88 17.35
CA SER A 315 -16.76 -7.59 18.78
C SER A 315 -18.07 -7.30 19.50
N LYS A 316 -18.14 -7.47 20.82
CA LYS A 316 -19.30 -7.03 21.60
C LYS A 316 -19.44 -5.49 21.56
N ILE A 317 -20.67 -5.00 21.66
CA ILE A 317 -20.98 -3.58 21.91
C ILE A 317 -20.63 -3.29 23.39
N PRO A 318 -19.80 -2.26 23.69
CA PRO A 318 -19.53 -1.87 25.07
C PRO A 318 -20.83 -1.56 25.82
N GLY A 319 -21.09 -2.26 26.94
CA GLY A 319 -22.28 -2.07 27.77
C GLY A 319 -23.48 -2.99 27.45
N ALA A 320 -23.37 -3.89 26.47
CA ALA A 320 -24.44 -4.83 26.12
C ALA A 320 -24.65 -5.96 27.14
N ASP A 321 -23.71 -6.17 28.07
CA ASP A 321 -23.84 -7.18 29.13
C ASP A 321 -24.75 -6.71 30.30
N ASN A 322 -25.26 -5.46 30.25
CA ASN A 322 -26.11 -4.85 31.30
C ASN A 322 -27.59 -4.71 30.90
N GLN A 323 -28.04 -5.40 29.85
CA GLN A 323 -29.44 -5.48 29.39
C GLN A 323 -29.86 -6.94 29.23
#